data_AF-A0A7S2HWC6-F1
#
_entry.id   AF-A0A7S2HWC6-F1
#
_cell.length_a   1.000
_cell.length_b   1.000
_cell.length_c   1.000
_cell.angle_alpha   90.00
_cell.angle_beta   90.00
_cell.angle_gamma   90.00
#
_symmetry.space_group_name_H-M   'P 1'
#
loop_
_entity.id
_entity.type
_entity.pdbx_description
1 polymer ?
#
loop_
_entity_poly.entity_id
_entity_poly.type
_entity_poly.pdbx_seq_one_letter_code
_entity_poly.pdbx_strand_id
1 'polypeptide(L)'
;KKSTDSTRSEQLTRIMSSSNRPTSDNHYIMYKHCVKFSNNTKVSFIPGLRNISDEEINATWFTEKDCAKIQASMVKTVKRMRKGNMDEEKYCSRGLEHMRTADDAKQRKANRDAARTAVLAEHKRQSLLGYYDPIEVCKVSTFHSKGTRDAALRLGESDAAAVHPSRSRSDIGHEMNTSCHESQSSSATQPIASEECAAILESALKVANSTQDCDVNMKGDICHQPEESCLSSKQNVPRNTLTR
;
A
#
# COMPACT_ATOMS: atom_id res chain seq x y z
N LYS A 1 -69.63 -0.12 51.09
CA LYS A 1 -68.61 0.62 51.90
C LYS A 1 -67.25 0.13 51.41
N LYS A 2 -66.66 0.68 50.33
CA LYS A 2 -65.71 1.83 50.31
C LYS A 2 -64.66 1.76 51.42
N SER A 3 -63.38 1.53 51.07
CA SER A 3 -62.29 2.54 51.01
C SER A 3 -60.93 1.85 51.19
N THR A 4 -60.09 1.79 50.14
CA THR A 4 -58.85 2.59 49.95
C THR A 4 -57.74 2.33 50.96
N ASP A 5 -56.59 1.80 50.53
CA ASP A 5 -55.46 2.68 50.16
C ASP A 5 -54.36 1.86 49.46
N SER A 6 -54.09 2.22 48.21
CA SER A 6 -53.14 1.56 47.31
C SER A 6 -52.29 2.68 46.69
N THR A 7 -51.40 3.28 47.48
CA THR A 7 -50.62 4.42 46.99
C THR A 7 -49.27 4.53 47.68
N ARG A 8 -48.35 3.57 47.48
CA ARG A 8 -46.93 3.78 47.90
C ARG A 8 -45.88 2.90 47.21
N SER A 9 -45.88 2.78 45.87
CA SER A 9 -44.80 2.04 45.18
C SER A 9 -44.46 2.52 43.76
N GLU A 10 -44.59 3.81 43.44
CA GLU A 10 -44.25 4.33 42.09
C GLU A 10 -43.43 5.63 42.10
N GLN A 11 -42.37 5.73 42.91
CA GLN A 11 -41.48 6.92 42.87
C GLN A 11 -39.97 6.62 42.84
N LEU A 12 -39.53 5.45 42.37
CA LEU A 12 -38.09 5.13 42.26
C LEU A 12 -37.63 4.57 40.90
N THR A 13 -38.31 4.90 39.81
CA THR A 13 -37.87 4.53 38.45
C THR A 13 -37.74 5.71 37.49
N ARG A 14 -37.70 6.94 38.01
CA ARG A 14 -37.74 8.16 37.17
C ARG A 14 -36.51 9.06 37.25
N ILE A 15 -35.31 8.49 37.39
CA ILE A 15 -34.06 9.25 37.23
C ILE A 15 -33.00 8.28 36.68
N MET A 16 -32.91 8.09 35.36
CA MET A 16 -31.72 7.59 34.62
C MET A 16 -31.89 7.58 33.09
N SER A 17 -33.02 8.01 32.52
CA SER A 17 -33.25 7.98 31.05
C SER A 17 -33.18 9.35 30.37
N SER A 18 -32.18 10.17 30.73
CA SER A 18 -31.85 11.39 29.97
C SER A 18 -30.37 11.37 29.57
N SER A 19 -29.95 10.29 28.92
CA SER A 19 -28.80 10.36 28.04
C SER A 19 -29.29 11.04 26.76
N ASN A 20 -29.20 12.37 26.74
CA ASN A 20 -29.15 13.14 25.50
C ASN A 20 -27.89 12.70 24.75
N ARG A 21 -27.94 11.51 24.14
CA ARG A 21 -27.05 11.22 23.03
C ARG A 21 -27.45 12.26 21.99
N PRO A 22 -26.56 13.18 21.58
CA PRO A 22 -26.82 13.92 20.37
C PRO A 22 -27.05 12.85 19.30
N THR A 23 -28.30 12.70 18.86
CA THR A 23 -28.63 12.13 17.58
C THR A 23 -28.02 13.11 16.60
N SER A 24 -26.72 12.95 16.40
CA SER A 24 -26.04 13.43 15.22
C SER A 24 -26.70 12.66 14.10
N ASP A 25 -27.84 13.17 13.65
CA ASP A 25 -28.34 13.07 12.30
C ASP A 25 -27.35 13.80 11.38
N ASN A 26 -26.05 13.50 11.52
CA ASN A 26 -25.19 13.32 10.38
C ASN A 26 -25.77 12.10 9.67
N HIS A 27 -26.86 12.35 8.95
CA HIS A 27 -27.28 11.56 7.83
C HIS A 27 -26.07 11.58 6.91
N TYR A 28 -25.16 10.63 7.13
CA TYR A 28 -24.02 10.39 6.28
C TYR A 28 -24.70 10.05 4.97
N ILE A 29 -24.79 11.03 4.08
CA ILE A 29 -25.16 10.82 2.69
C ILE A 29 -24.00 10.00 2.17
N MET A 30 -24.04 8.69 2.46
CA MET A 30 -23.30 7.67 1.77
C MET A 30 -23.80 7.82 0.35
N TYR A 31 -23.11 8.64 -0.44
CA TYR A 31 -23.19 8.55 -1.88
C TYR A 31 -22.84 7.10 -2.19
N LYS A 32 -23.86 6.27 -2.35
CA LYS A 32 -23.69 4.93 -2.88
C LYS A 32 -23.17 5.17 -4.28
N HIS A 33 -21.84 5.11 -4.43
CA HIS A 33 -21.20 5.04 -5.73
C HIS A 33 -21.71 3.75 -6.37
N CYS A 34 -22.80 3.87 -7.11
CA CYS A 34 -23.37 2.78 -7.85
C CYS A 34 -22.50 2.61 -9.10
N VAL A 35 -21.75 1.51 -9.15
CA VAL A 35 -21.09 1.09 -10.37
C VAL A 35 -22.17 0.78 -11.40
N LYS A 36 -22.28 1.63 -12.42
CA LYS A 36 -23.14 1.38 -13.58
C LYS A 36 -22.29 0.73 -14.65
N PHE A 37 -22.73 -0.43 -15.12
CA PHE A 37 -22.08 -1.09 -16.24
C PHE A 37 -22.58 -0.48 -17.55
N SER A 38 -21.67 -0.33 -18.51
CA SER A 38 -22.05 0.00 -19.89
C SER A 38 -22.84 -1.17 -20.49
N ASN A 39 -23.97 -0.89 -21.14
CA ASN A 39 -24.71 -1.89 -21.92
C ASN A 39 -23.96 -2.32 -23.19
N ASN A 40 -22.92 -1.58 -23.57
CA ASN A 40 -22.11 -1.85 -24.76
C ASN A 40 -20.82 -2.56 -24.34
N THR A 41 -20.62 -3.77 -24.85
CA THR A 41 -19.37 -4.52 -24.71
C THR A 41 -18.61 -4.46 -26.03
N LYS A 42 -17.41 -3.86 -26.03
CA LYS A 42 -16.50 -3.90 -27.17
C LYS A 42 -15.68 -5.18 -27.08
N VAL A 43 -15.96 -6.14 -27.95
CA VAL A 43 -15.12 -7.34 -28.10
C VAL A 43 -14.05 -7.05 -29.15
N SER A 44 -12.79 -7.21 -28.78
CA SER A 44 -11.67 -7.16 -29.73
C SER A 44 -11.07 -8.56 -29.80
N PHE A 45 -10.88 -9.08 -31.02
CA PHE A 45 -10.21 -10.36 -31.20
C PHE A 45 -8.72 -10.18 -30.93
N ILE A 46 -8.20 -10.93 -29.96
CA ILE A 46 -6.77 -11.02 -29.69
C ILE A 46 -6.28 -12.24 -30.47
N PRO A 47 -5.33 -12.09 -31.41
CA PRO A 47 -4.72 -13.23 -32.09
C PRO A 47 -4.20 -14.23 -31.05
N GLY A 48 -4.55 -15.52 -31.23
CA GLY A 48 -4.00 -16.57 -30.38
C GLY A 48 -2.49 -16.66 -30.56
N LEU A 49 -1.76 -17.14 -29.54
CA LEU A 49 -0.29 -17.20 -29.56
C LEU A 49 0.27 -17.97 -30.77
N ARG A 50 -0.48 -18.93 -31.32
CA ARG A 50 -0.13 -19.71 -32.53
C ARG A 50 -0.21 -18.92 -33.85
N ASN A 51 -0.88 -17.76 -33.83
CA ASN A 51 -1.10 -16.91 -34.99
C ASN A 51 -0.14 -15.70 -35.01
N ILE A 52 0.74 -15.60 -34.01
CA ILE A 52 1.77 -14.57 -33.92
C ILE A 52 3.05 -15.18 -34.47
N SER A 53 3.76 -14.48 -35.37
CA SER A 53 5.02 -15.00 -35.90
C SER A 53 6.11 -15.00 -34.82
N ASP A 54 7.11 -15.87 -34.96
CA ASP A 54 8.23 -15.90 -34.01
C ASP A 54 8.98 -14.56 -33.99
N GLU A 55 9.06 -13.84 -35.12
CA GLU A 55 9.63 -12.49 -35.18
C GLU A 55 8.82 -11.50 -34.34
N GLU A 56 7.49 -11.55 -34.39
CA GLU A 56 6.62 -10.67 -33.63
C GLU A 56 6.64 -11.02 -32.13
N ILE A 57 6.70 -12.31 -31.76
CA ILE A 57 6.90 -12.74 -30.38
C ILE A 57 8.23 -12.19 -29.84
N ASN A 58 9.32 -12.34 -30.60
CA ASN A 58 10.65 -11.87 -30.21
C ASN A 58 10.75 -10.34 -30.17
N ALA A 59 9.97 -9.63 -30.98
CA ALA A 59 9.90 -8.17 -30.96
C ALA A 59 9.00 -7.64 -29.83
N THR A 60 8.03 -8.43 -29.37
CA THR A 60 7.07 -8.01 -28.35
C THR A 60 7.67 -8.04 -26.94
N TRP A 61 8.54 -9.02 -26.67
CA TRP A 61 9.09 -9.24 -25.33
C TRP A 61 10.55 -8.80 -25.25
N PHE A 62 10.92 -8.18 -24.14
CA PHE A 62 12.32 -7.86 -23.88
C PHE A 62 13.15 -9.14 -23.79
N THR A 63 14.21 -9.20 -24.60
CA THR A 63 15.20 -10.27 -24.47
C THR A 63 16.03 -10.08 -23.20
N GLU A 64 16.71 -11.12 -22.74
CA GLU A 64 17.66 -11.02 -21.63
C GLU A 64 18.72 -9.94 -21.87
N LYS A 65 19.17 -9.78 -23.13
CA LYS A 65 20.12 -8.74 -23.53
C LYS A 65 19.52 -7.34 -23.37
N ASP A 66 18.24 -7.16 -23.68
CA ASP A 66 17.57 -5.86 -23.52
C ASP A 66 17.34 -5.54 -22.04
N CYS A 67 16.93 -6.52 -21.25
CA CYS A 67 16.85 -6.39 -19.79
C CYS A 67 18.19 -5.96 -19.18
N ALA A 68 19.31 -6.58 -19.60
CA ALA A 68 20.65 -6.21 -19.16
C ALA A 68 21.02 -4.76 -19.57
N LYS A 69 20.67 -4.32 -20.78
CA LYS A 69 20.88 -2.93 -21.23
C LYS A 69 20.04 -1.95 -20.42
N ILE A 70 18.77 -2.25 -20.17
CA ILE A 70 17.87 -1.43 -19.35
C ILE A 70 18.43 -1.30 -17.93
N GLN A 71 18.86 -2.40 -17.33
CA GLN A 71 19.47 -2.40 -16.00
C GLN A 71 20.77 -1.59 -15.98
N ALA A 72 21.64 -1.74 -16.98
CA ALA A 72 22.87 -0.96 -17.09
C ALA A 72 22.58 0.54 -17.23
N SER A 73 21.56 0.92 -18.01
CA SER A 73 21.09 2.30 -18.14
C SER A 73 20.57 2.85 -16.80
N MET A 74 19.70 2.10 -16.12
CA MET A 74 19.17 2.45 -14.80
C MET A 74 20.28 2.68 -13.77
N VAL A 75 21.28 1.80 -13.70
CA VAL A 75 22.43 1.95 -12.80
C VAL A 75 23.23 3.21 -13.11
N LYS A 76 23.41 3.54 -14.40
CA LYS A 76 24.08 4.80 -14.81
C LYS A 76 23.28 6.01 -14.34
N THR A 77 21.96 6.02 -14.52
CA THR A 77 21.08 7.10 -14.05
C THR A 77 21.16 7.29 -12.54
N VAL A 78 21.03 6.20 -11.76
CA VAL A 78 21.13 6.27 -10.29
C VAL A 78 22.49 6.80 -9.84
N LYS A 79 23.59 6.38 -10.49
CA LYS A 79 24.93 6.92 -10.21
C LYS A 79 25.02 8.42 -10.49
N ARG A 80 24.35 8.93 -11.53
CA ARG A 80 24.29 10.36 -11.86
C ARG A 80 23.43 11.14 -10.85
N MET A 81 22.26 10.60 -10.49
CA MET A 81 21.38 11.16 -9.45
C MET A 81 22.12 11.32 -8.12
N ARG A 82 22.89 10.30 -7.70
CA ARG A 82 23.72 10.35 -6.47
C ARG A 82 24.80 11.41 -6.49
N LYS A 83 25.34 11.71 -7.68
CA LYS A 83 26.35 12.76 -7.87
C LYS A 83 25.75 14.17 -7.96
N GLY A 84 24.42 14.30 -8.05
CA GLY A 84 23.76 15.58 -8.26
C GLY A 84 23.99 16.21 -9.65
N ASN A 85 24.53 15.44 -10.60
CA ASN A 85 24.80 15.90 -11.97
C ASN A 85 23.98 15.07 -12.96
N MET A 86 22.68 15.36 -12.98
CA MET A 86 21.72 14.72 -13.85
C MET A 86 21.31 15.68 -14.96
N ASP A 87 21.43 15.22 -16.20
CA ASP A 87 20.91 15.89 -17.38
C ASP A 87 19.49 15.35 -17.64
N GLU A 88 18.48 16.15 -17.31
CA GLU A 88 17.05 15.75 -17.37
C GLU A 88 16.58 15.43 -18.79
N GLU A 89 17.24 15.97 -19.83
CA GLU A 89 16.90 15.67 -21.23
C GLU A 89 17.38 14.26 -21.64
N LYS A 90 18.49 13.80 -21.05
CA LYS A 90 19.10 12.50 -21.40
C LYS A 90 18.75 11.38 -20.44
N TYR A 91 18.44 11.71 -19.19
CA TYR A 91 18.20 10.74 -18.12
C TYR A 91 16.87 11.02 -17.42
N CYS A 92 16.05 9.98 -17.32
CA CYS A 92 14.80 10.05 -16.57
C CYS A 92 15.04 9.62 -15.12
N SER A 93 14.88 10.53 -14.16
CA SER A 93 14.88 10.21 -12.72
C SER A 93 13.61 9.49 -12.27
N ARG A 94 12.53 9.60 -13.06
CA ARG A 94 11.20 9.14 -12.66
C ARG A 94 11.17 7.63 -12.45
N GLY A 95 10.64 7.20 -11.31
CA GLY A 95 10.61 5.81 -10.88
C GLY A 95 11.93 5.31 -10.26
N LEU A 96 13.00 6.10 -10.28
CA LEU A 96 14.31 5.78 -9.71
C LEU A 96 14.65 6.61 -8.47
N GLU A 97 13.74 7.48 -8.03
CA GLU A 97 13.91 8.40 -6.90
C GLU A 97 14.24 7.64 -5.62
N HIS A 98 13.58 6.49 -5.43
CA HIS A 98 13.79 5.62 -4.29
C HIS A 98 15.15 4.92 -4.25
N MET A 99 15.92 4.97 -5.34
CA MET A 99 17.28 4.43 -5.43
C MET A 99 18.34 5.51 -5.21
N ARG A 100 17.92 6.78 -5.06
CA ARG A 100 18.82 7.94 -4.91
C ARG A 100 19.73 7.74 -3.71
N THR A 101 19.19 7.48 -2.53
CA THR A 101 20.00 7.21 -1.33
C THR A 101 19.81 5.78 -0.83
N ALA A 102 20.80 5.26 -0.10
CA ALA A 102 20.65 3.98 0.59
C ALA A 102 19.57 4.05 1.68
N ASP A 103 19.41 5.23 2.29
CA ASP A 103 18.45 5.49 3.35
C ASP A 103 17.02 5.44 2.82
N ASP A 104 16.74 5.96 1.62
CA ASP A 104 15.42 5.83 0.98
C ASP A 104 15.04 4.34 0.80
N ALA A 105 15.99 3.52 0.35
CA ALA A 105 15.78 2.09 0.18
C ALA A 105 15.53 1.38 1.53
N LYS A 106 16.32 1.71 2.56
CA LYS A 106 16.15 1.22 3.94
C LYS A 106 14.80 1.63 4.52
N GLN A 107 14.41 2.89 4.38
CA GLN A 107 13.15 3.43 4.87
C GLN A 107 11.95 2.72 4.24
N ARG A 108 11.95 2.52 2.91
CA ARG A 108 10.86 1.77 2.27
C ARG A 108 10.79 0.32 2.76
N LYS A 109 11.94 -0.32 2.98
CA LYS A 109 11.98 -1.68 3.54
C LYS A 109 11.39 -1.67 4.95
N ALA A 110 11.85 -0.77 5.82
CA ALA A 110 11.33 -0.60 7.17
C ALA A 110 9.82 -0.36 7.20
N ASN A 111 9.28 0.52 6.34
CA ASN A 111 7.85 0.79 6.26
C ASN A 111 7.05 -0.47 5.86
N ARG A 112 7.52 -1.25 4.88
CA ARG A 112 6.87 -2.51 4.49
C ARG A 112 6.94 -3.56 5.59
N ASP A 113 8.09 -3.70 6.23
CA ASP A 113 8.31 -4.67 7.30
C ASP A 113 7.48 -4.31 8.54
N ALA A 114 7.35 -3.02 8.87
CA ALA A 114 6.49 -2.53 9.94
C ALA A 114 5.01 -2.85 9.68
N ALA A 115 4.49 -2.53 8.49
CA ALA A 115 3.11 -2.85 8.11
C ALA A 115 2.84 -4.36 8.13
N ARG A 116 3.76 -5.16 7.59
CA ARG A 116 3.67 -6.63 7.61
C ARG A 116 3.67 -7.18 9.04
N THR A 117 4.59 -6.71 9.88
CA THR A 117 4.73 -7.16 11.27
C THR A 117 3.47 -6.82 12.08
N ALA A 118 2.91 -5.62 11.89
CA ALA A 118 1.68 -5.21 12.57
C ALA A 118 0.48 -6.09 12.19
N VAL A 119 0.31 -6.41 10.90
CA VAL A 119 -0.75 -7.32 10.44
C VAL A 119 -0.58 -8.72 11.01
N LEU A 120 0.65 -9.26 11.01
CA LEU A 120 0.92 -10.59 11.58
C LEU A 120 0.71 -10.62 13.11
N ALA A 121 1.08 -9.54 13.81
CA ALA A 121 0.83 -9.41 15.24
C ALA A 121 -0.67 -9.41 15.55
N GLU A 122 -1.46 -8.69 14.75
CA GLU A 122 -2.93 -8.67 14.88
C GLU A 122 -3.54 -10.04 14.59
N HIS A 123 -3.13 -10.72 13.52
CA HIS A 123 -3.56 -12.09 13.25
C HIS A 123 -3.24 -13.05 14.40
N LYS A 124 -2.03 -12.95 14.95
CA LYS A 124 -1.62 -13.77 16.10
C LYS A 124 -2.48 -13.47 17.33
N ARG A 125 -2.79 -12.19 17.59
CA ARG A 125 -3.66 -11.77 18.69
C ARG A 125 -5.07 -12.35 18.54
N GLN A 126 -5.68 -12.22 17.36
CA GLN A 126 -7.00 -12.79 17.06
C GLN A 126 -7.01 -14.32 17.23
N SER A 127 -5.97 -15.01 16.73
CA SER A 127 -5.81 -16.45 16.88
C SER A 127 -5.72 -16.90 18.34
N LEU A 128 -4.99 -16.17 19.20
CA LEU A 128 -4.87 -16.47 20.62
C LEU A 128 -6.20 -16.27 21.38
N LEU A 129 -7.04 -15.34 20.92
CA LEU A 129 -8.34 -15.04 21.51
C LEU A 129 -9.48 -15.86 20.91
N GLY A 130 -9.20 -16.71 19.91
CA GLY A 130 -10.17 -17.63 19.32
C GLY A 130 -11.24 -16.96 18.45
N TYR A 131 -10.95 -15.81 17.84
CA TYR A 131 -11.86 -15.15 16.91
C TYR A 131 -11.15 -14.68 15.63
N TYR A 132 -11.92 -14.26 14.62
CA TYR A 132 -11.42 -13.71 13.37
C TYR A 132 -12.22 -12.46 12.98
N ASP A 133 -11.55 -11.33 12.85
CA ASP A 133 -12.14 -10.05 12.41
C ASP A 133 -11.28 -9.41 11.32
N PRO A 134 -11.71 -9.49 10.03
CA PRO A 134 -10.96 -8.92 8.92
C PRO A 134 -10.99 -7.38 8.92
N ILE A 135 -11.96 -6.74 9.58
CA ILE A 135 -12.08 -5.28 9.63
C ILE A 135 -10.95 -4.70 10.49
N GLU A 136 -10.65 -5.33 11.62
CA GLU A 136 -9.54 -4.92 12.49
C GLU A 136 -8.18 -5.07 11.80
N VAL A 137 -7.97 -6.18 11.08
CA VAL A 137 -6.75 -6.36 10.26
C VAL A 137 -6.60 -5.25 9.23
N CYS A 138 -7.69 -4.89 8.55
CA CYS A 138 -7.72 -3.80 7.58
C CYS A 138 -7.36 -2.45 8.23
N LYS A 139 -7.91 -2.17 9.43
CA LYS A 139 -7.58 -0.95 10.19
C LYS A 139 -6.10 -0.86 10.53
N VAL A 140 -5.50 -1.96 11.02
CA VAL A 140 -4.06 -2.03 11.32
C VAL A 140 -3.22 -1.78 10.06
N SER A 141 -3.52 -2.47 8.97
CA SER A 141 -2.81 -2.27 7.69
C SER A 141 -2.92 -0.83 7.18
N THR A 142 -4.12 -0.24 7.24
CA THR A 142 -4.39 1.13 6.82
C THR A 142 -3.64 2.13 7.68
N PHE A 143 -3.62 1.93 9.00
CA PHE A 143 -2.91 2.78 9.94
C PHE A 143 -1.42 2.85 9.62
N HIS A 144 -0.76 1.69 9.45
CA HIS A 144 0.66 1.63 9.16
C HIS A 144 1.03 2.10 7.73
N SER A 145 0.11 2.01 6.78
CA SER A 145 0.34 2.46 5.39
C SER A 145 0.02 3.94 5.18
N LYS A 146 -0.63 4.61 6.14
CA LYS A 146 -1.09 6.01 6.03
C LYS A 146 0.06 6.97 5.68
N GLY A 147 1.17 6.92 6.42
CA GLY A 147 2.29 7.84 6.20
C GLY A 147 2.89 7.71 4.80
N THR A 148 3.08 6.47 4.31
CA THR A 148 3.57 6.23 2.95
C THR A 148 2.59 6.67 1.87
N ARG A 149 1.29 6.47 2.10
CA ARG A 149 0.23 6.90 1.19
C ARG A 149 0.19 8.42 1.09
N ASP A 150 0.21 9.11 2.22
CA ASP A 150 0.15 10.57 2.26
C ASP A 150 1.42 11.19 1.63
N ALA A 151 2.59 10.56 1.80
CA ALA A 151 3.83 10.95 1.10
C ALA A 151 3.72 10.75 -0.42
N ALA A 152 3.20 9.61 -0.88
CA ALA A 152 3.00 9.34 -2.30
C ALA A 152 1.99 10.31 -2.93
N LEU A 153 0.92 10.66 -2.20
CA LEU A 153 -0.09 11.62 -2.66
C LEU A 153 0.54 13.00 -2.89
N ARG A 154 1.29 13.52 -1.92
CA ARG A 154 1.99 14.81 -2.06
C ARG A 154 2.97 14.83 -3.22
N LEU A 155 3.68 13.72 -3.44
CA LEU A 155 4.59 13.59 -4.58
C LEU A 155 3.81 13.63 -5.91
N GLY A 156 2.69 12.90 -6.01
CA GLY A 156 1.82 12.92 -7.18
C GLY A 156 1.24 14.31 -7.47
N GLU A 157 0.87 15.07 -6.44
CA GLU A 157 0.42 16.45 -6.58
C GLU A 157 1.53 17.37 -7.12
N SER A 158 2.75 17.21 -6.63
CA SER A 158 3.91 17.96 -7.12
C SER A 158 4.23 17.62 -8.58
N ASP A 159 4.18 16.34 -8.95
CA ASP A 159 4.36 15.88 -10.33
C ASP A 159 3.30 16.48 -11.26
N ALA A 160 2.04 16.47 -10.84
CA ALA A 160 0.93 17.02 -11.61
C ALA A 160 1.08 18.52 -11.85
N ALA A 161 1.53 19.26 -10.82
CA ALA A 161 1.80 20.69 -10.92
C ALA A 161 2.95 21.01 -11.88
N ALA A 162 4.00 20.17 -11.93
CA ALA A 162 5.14 20.36 -12.82
C ALA A 162 4.78 20.17 -14.31
N VAL A 163 3.87 19.25 -14.63
CA VAL A 163 3.43 18.98 -16.02
C VAL A 163 2.45 20.04 -16.53
N HIS A 164 1.63 20.60 -15.65
CA HIS A 164 0.61 21.60 -16.01
C HIS A 164 0.81 22.92 -15.26
N PRO A 165 1.92 23.65 -15.49
CA PRO A 165 2.19 24.89 -14.78
C PRO A 165 1.12 25.96 -15.01
N SER A 166 0.43 25.89 -16.16
CA SER A 166 -0.62 26.84 -16.57
C SER A 166 -2.03 26.45 -16.13
N ARG A 167 -2.27 25.22 -15.64
CA ARG A 167 -3.57 24.87 -15.04
C ARG A 167 -3.55 25.35 -13.61
N SER A 168 -3.87 26.62 -13.42
CA SER A 168 -4.08 27.16 -12.09
C SER A 168 -5.17 26.32 -11.40
N ARG A 169 -5.03 26.08 -10.11
CA ARG A 169 -6.03 25.31 -9.33
C ARG A 169 -7.44 25.91 -9.45
N SER A 170 -7.53 27.20 -9.78
CA SER A 170 -8.75 27.94 -10.12
C SER A 170 -9.44 27.47 -11.42
N ASP A 171 -8.69 26.97 -12.41
CA ASP A 171 -9.28 26.55 -13.70
C ASP A 171 -9.93 25.17 -13.61
N ILE A 172 -9.39 24.28 -12.76
CA ILE A 172 -9.97 22.93 -12.53
C ILE A 172 -11.28 23.03 -11.73
N GLY A 173 -11.42 24.06 -10.90
CA GLY A 173 -12.63 24.31 -10.12
C GLY A 173 -13.85 24.75 -10.95
N HIS A 174 -13.66 25.19 -12.20
CA HIS A 174 -14.78 25.72 -12.99
C HIS A 174 -15.43 24.69 -13.93
N GLU A 175 -14.72 23.63 -14.33
CA GLU A 175 -15.30 22.58 -15.22
C GLU A 175 -15.90 21.39 -14.47
N MET A 176 -15.60 21.17 -13.18
CA MET A 176 -16.26 20.12 -12.39
C MET A 176 -17.47 20.61 -11.58
N ASN A 177 -17.81 21.90 -11.65
CA ASN A 177 -18.84 22.51 -10.80
C ASN A 177 -20.21 22.71 -11.47
N THR A 178 -20.55 21.93 -12.50
CA THR A 178 -21.93 21.79 -12.99
C THR A 178 -22.55 20.42 -12.68
N SER A 179 -21.88 19.55 -11.92
CA SER A 179 -22.51 18.34 -11.37
C SER A 179 -21.66 17.73 -10.27
N CYS A 180 -21.68 18.36 -9.08
CA CYS A 180 -21.71 17.71 -7.75
C CYS A 180 -21.17 18.68 -6.69
N HIS A 181 -22.10 19.39 -6.04
CA HIS A 181 -21.84 20.21 -4.86
C HIS A 181 -21.20 19.36 -3.74
N GLU A 182 -19.95 19.67 -3.39
CA GLU A 182 -19.24 19.07 -2.26
C GLU A 182 -19.09 20.14 -1.17
N SER A 183 -19.75 19.93 -0.03
CA SER A 183 -19.61 20.74 1.18
C SER A 183 -18.39 20.24 1.96
N GLN A 184 -17.36 21.06 2.07
CA GLN A 184 -16.18 20.79 2.89
C GLN A 184 -16.54 20.89 4.37
N SER A 185 -16.48 19.76 5.08
CA SER A 185 -16.60 19.66 6.54
C SER A 185 -15.22 19.36 7.14
N SER A 186 -14.63 20.39 7.75
CA SER A 186 -13.41 20.28 8.54
C SER A 186 -13.72 19.65 9.90
N SER A 187 -13.62 18.32 10.04
CA SER A 187 -13.66 17.69 11.36
C SER A 187 -12.24 17.37 11.85
N ALA A 188 -11.74 18.20 12.77
CA ALA A 188 -10.56 17.89 13.56
C ALA A 188 -10.84 16.65 14.43
N THR A 189 -10.27 15.51 14.05
CA THR A 189 -10.28 14.30 14.87
C THR A 189 -9.39 14.51 16.08
N GLN A 190 -9.98 14.67 17.26
CA GLN A 190 -9.27 14.59 18.53
C GLN A 190 -8.77 13.14 18.72
N PRO A 191 -7.46 12.93 18.99
CA PRO A 191 -6.94 11.60 19.25
C PRO A 191 -7.46 11.10 20.60
N ILE A 192 -8.30 10.07 20.58
CA ILE A 192 -8.62 9.29 21.78
C ILE A 192 -7.40 8.40 22.03
N ALA A 193 -6.41 8.94 22.74
CA ALA A 193 -5.31 8.16 23.27
C ALA A 193 -5.84 7.33 24.44
N SER A 194 -6.09 6.05 24.21
CA SER A 194 -6.13 5.08 25.32
C SER A 194 -4.68 4.82 25.76
N GLU A 195 -4.37 5.13 27.02
CA GLU A 195 -3.03 4.94 27.60
C GLU A 195 -2.51 3.49 27.49
N GLU A 196 -3.40 2.50 27.33
CA GLU A 196 -3.01 1.10 27.14
C GLU A 196 -2.40 0.80 25.76
N CYS A 197 -2.74 1.55 24.70
CA CYS A 197 -2.16 1.31 23.36
C CYS A 197 -0.73 1.87 23.22
N ALA A 198 -0.38 2.88 24.01
CA ALA A 198 0.96 3.49 23.97
C ALA A 198 2.04 2.53 24.50
N ALA A 199 1.73 1.74 25.54
CA ALA A 199 2.69 0.80 26.14
C ALA A 199 3.07 -0.37 25.20
N ILE A 200 2.14 -0.83 24.38
CA ILE A 200 2.38 -1.91 23.40
C ILE A 200 3.21 -1.37 22.22
N LEU A 201 2.96 -0.13 21.78
CA LEU A 201 3.72 0.53 20.72
C LEU A 201 5.15 0.89 21.16
N GLU A 202 5.37 1.38 22.38
CA GLU A 202 6.73 1.64 22.90
C GLU A 202 7.55 0.35 23.04
N SER A 203 6.93 -0.75 23.45
CA SER A 203 7.60 -2.04 23.56
C SER A 203 8.02 -2.58 22.19
N ALA A 204 7.20 -2.38 21.15
CA ALA A 204 7.53 -2.77 19.78
C ALA A 204 8.64 -1.89 19.16
N LEU A 205 8.63 -0.58 19.44
CA LEU A 205 9.68 0.36 18.99
C LEU A 205 11.04 0.09 19.65
N LYS A 206 11.08 -0.33 20.92
CA LYS A 206 12.33 -0.76 21.59
C LYS A 206 12.95 -2.00 20.96
N VAL A 207 12.15 -2.95 20.48
CA VAL A 207 12.67 -4.14 19.78
C VAL A 207 13.20 -3.79 18.39
N ALA A 208 12.55 -2.85 17.67
CA ALA A 208 13.02 -2.41 16.37
C ALA A 208 14.37 -1.67 16.44
N ASN A 209 14.57 -0.81 17.44
CA ASN A 209 15.83 -0.08 17.63
C ASN A 209 16.97 -0.95 18.19
N SER A 210 16.66 -2.05 18.88
CA SER A 210 17.67 -3.03 19.33
C SER A 210 18.24 -3.89 18.20
N THR A 211 17.68 -3.83 17.00
CA THR A 211 18.20 -4.59 15.83
C THR A 211 19.14 -3.74 14.96
N GLN A 212 19.49 -2.53 15.41
CA GLN A 212 20.27 -1.54 14.66
C GLN A 212 21.80 -1.72 14.83
N ASP A 213 22.30 -2.92 15.13
CA ASP A 213 23.75 -3.18 15.26
C ASP A 213 24.22 -4.51 14.61
N CYS A 214 23.41 -5.13 13.75
CA CYS A 214 23.96 -6.08 12.76
C CYS A 214 24.29 -5.31 11.49
N ASP A 215 25.40 -4.57 11.55
CA ASP A 215 26.11 -4.02 10.40
C ASP A 215 26.50 -5.19 9.50
N VAL A 216 25.58 -5.58 8.61
CA VAL A 216 25.88 -6.52 7.52
C VAL A 216 26.78 -5.74 6.57
N ASN A 217 28.08 -5.85 6.84
CA ASN A 217 29.18 -5.49 5.96
C ASN A 217 29.04 -6.28 4.65
N MET A 218 28.10 -5.87 3.79
CA MET A 218 28.03 -6.29 2.40
C MET A 218 29.12 -5.54 1.62
N LYS A 219 30.38 -5.81 1.94
CA LYS A 219 31.41 -5.83 0.91
C LYS A 219 31.08 -7.02 0.02
N GLY A 220 30.25 -6.75 -0.99
CA GLY A 220 30.08 -7.65 -2.11
C GLY A 220 31.39 -7.70 -2.87
N ASP A 221 32.30 -8.55 -2.40
CA ASP A 221 33.36 -9.10 -3.22
C ASP A 221 32.66 -9.81 -4.39
N ILE A 222 32.72 -9.17 -5.56
CA ILE A 222 32.38 -9.79 -6.83
C ILE A 222 33.41 -10.90 -7.00
N CYS A 223 33.08 -12.09 -6.50
CA CYS A 223 33.82 -13.31 -6.78
C CYS A 223 33.68 -13.57 -8.28
N HIS A 224 34.70 -13.16 -9.05
CA HIS A 224 35.05 -13.88 -10.27
C HIS A 224 35.39 -15.31 -9.85
N GLN A 225 34.39 -16.19 -9.91
CA GLN A 225 34.62 -17.62 -9.94
C GLN A 225 35.26 -17.91 -11.31
N PRO A 226 36.46 -18.50 -11.37
CA PRO A 226 36.97 -19.07 -12.61
C PRO A 226 36.02 -20.21 -13.03
N GLU A 227 35.70 -20.27 -14.32
CA GLU A 227 34.95 -21.37 -14.91
C GLU A 227 35.77 -22.66 -14.79
N GLU A 228 35.58 -23.39 -13.68
CA GLU A 228 36.02 -24.77 -13.61
C GLU A 228 34.97 -25.68 -14.24
N SER A 229 35.46 -26.38 -15.26
CA SER A 229 34.79 -27.38 -16.08
C SER A 229 34.31 -28.58 -15.24
N CYS A 230 33.09 -28.51 -14.72
CA CYS A 230 32.38 -29.67 -14.20
C CYS A 230 31.84 -30.54 -15.35
N LEU A 231 32.71 -31.40 -15.90
CA LEU A 231 32.31 -32.64 -16.55
C LEU A 231 31.71 -33.58 -15.50
N SER A 232 30.42 -33.41 -15.18
CA SER A 232 29.67 -34.39 -14.38
C SER A 232 28.93 -35.35 -15.30
N SER A 233 29.24 -36.62 -15.06
CA SER A 233 28.69 -37.82 -15.66
C SER A 233 27.17 -37.79 -15.75
N LYS A 234 26.66 -38.00 -16.98
CA LYS A 234 25.25 -38.31 -17.24
C LYS A 234 24.89 -39.63 -16.55
N GLN A 235 24.27 -39.57 -15.38
CA GLN A 235 23.57 -40.72 -14.83
C GLN A 235 22.22 -40.87 -15.54
N ASN A 236 22.10 -42.03 -16.16
CA ASN A 236 21.01 -42.51 -16.98
C ASN A 236 19.81 -42.84 -16.06
N VAL A 237 18.76 -42.02 -16.09
CA VAL A 237 17.51 -42.32 -15.36
C VAL A 237 16.57 -43.08 -16.30
N PRO A 238 16.22 -44.35 -16.00
CA PRO A 238 15.32 -45.12 -16.86
C PRO A 238 13.90 -44.56 -16.81
N ARG A 239 13.34 -44.35 -17.99
CA ARG A 239 11.96 -43.94 -18.24
C ARG A 239 11.03 -45.11 -17.90
N ASN A 240 10.26 -44.98 -16.82
CA ASN A 240 9.19 -45.92 -16.50
C ASN A 240 8.06 -45.75 -17.54
N THR A 241 7.94 -46.70 -18.45
CA THR A 241 6.78 -46.82 -19.34
C THR A 241 5.61 -47.42 -18.56
N LEU A 242 4.63 -46.60 -18.20
CA LEU A 242 3.30 -47.09 -17.86
C LEU A 242 2.61 -47.55 -19.15
N THR A 243 2.49 -48.86 -19.31
CA THR A 243 1.51 -49.47 -20.22
C THR A 243 0.12 -49.38 -19.59
N ARG A 244 -0.87 -49.02 -20.41
CA ARG A 244 -2.30 -49.12 -20.13
C ARG A 244 -2.94 -49.95 -21.23
#